data_AF-I7AYU0-F1
#
_entry.id   AF-I7AYU0-F1
#
_cell.length_a   1.000
_cell.length_b   1.000
_cell.length_c   1.000
_cell.angle_alpha   90.00
_cell.angle_beta   90.00
_cell.angle_gamma   90.00
#
_symmetry.space_group_name_H-M   'P 1'
#
loop_
_entity.id
_entity.type
_entity.pdbx_description
1 polymer ?
#
loop_
_entity_poly.entity_id
_entity_poly.type
_entity_poly.pdbx_seq_one_letter_code
_entity_poly.pdbx_strand_id
1 'polypeptide(L)' 'KAAKEVKLLLLGAGESGKSTIVKQMKIIHEDGYSEKECKQYKVVVYSNTIQSIIAIIRAMGRLKIDFGEA' A
#
# COMPACT_ATOMS: atom_id res chain seq x y z
N LYS A 1 8.52 17.69 -33.65
CA LYS A 1 9.54 17.18 -32.70
C LYS A 1 8.98 15.92 -32.06
N ALA A 2 9.53 14.74 -32.33
CA ALA A 2 9.12 13.53 -31.61
C ALA A 2 9.41 13.72 -30.12
N ALA A 3 8.44 13.42 -29.26
CA ALA A 3 8.65 13.46 -27.82
C ALA A 3 9.79 12.49 -27.46
N LYS A 4 10.76 12.95 -26.67
CA LYS A 4 11.84 12.09 -26.17
C LYS A 4 11.21 11.10 -25.18
N GLU A 5 11.10 9.84 -25.57
CA GLU A 5 10.65 8.77 -24.68
C GLU A 5 11.73 8.46 -23.64
N VAL A 6 11.35 8.34 -22.36
CA VAL A 6 12.25 7.97 -21.27
C VAL A 6 11.71 6.71 -20.60
N LYS A 7 12.50 5.65 -20.56
CA LYS A 7 12.16 4.38 -19.89
C LYS A 7 12.83 4.31 -18.53
N LEU A 8 12.05 4.05 -17.48
CA LEU A 8 12.53 3.95 -16.10
C LEU A 8 12.22 2.56 -15.56
N LEU A 9 13.19 1.96 -14.86
CA LEU A 9 13.04 0.68 -14.16
C LEU A 9 13.26 0.91 -12.67
N LEU A 10 12.24 0.62 -11.87
CA LEU A 10 12.35 0.66 -10.42
C LEU A 10 12.83 -0.69 -9.90
N LEU A 11 14.02 -0.71 -9.28
CA LEU A 11 14.64 -1.90 -8.70
C LEU A 11 14.60 -1.86 -7.17
N GLY A 12 14.64 -3.03 -6.53
CA GLY A 12 14.67 -3.17 -5.07
C GLY A 12 14.01 -4.47 -4.59
N ALA A 13 14.28 -4.85 -3.35
CA ALA A 13 13.68 -6.03 -2.70
C ALA A 13 12.14 -5.94 -2.59
N GLY A 14 11.47 -7.04 -2.24
CA GLY A 14 10.05 -7.01 -1.89
C GLY A 14 9.74 -5.92 -0.86
N GLU A 15 8.57 -5.30 -0.93
CA GLU A 15 8.08 -4.31 0.05
C GLU A 15 8.89 -2.99 0.13
N SER A 16 9.94 -2.81 -0.69
CA SER A 16 10.79 -1.60 -0.72
C SER A 16 10.09 -0.31 -1.22
N GLY A 17 8.78 -0.31 -1.41
CA GLY A 17 8.01 0.87 -1.82
C GLY A 17 7.97 1.18 -3.33
N LYS A 18 8.48 0.30 -4.21
CA LYS A 18 8.46 0.51 -5.68
C LYS A 18 7.07 0.85 -6.22
N SER A 19 6.06 0.07 -5.83
CA SER A 19 4.67 0.32 -6.24
C SER A 19 4.15 1.65 -5.70
N THR A 20 4.61 2.09 -4.53
CA THR A 20 4.24 3.38 -3.95
C THR A 20 4.80 4.54 -4.78
N ILE A 21 6.04 4.44 -5.26
CA ILE A 21 6.63 5.43 -6.18
C ILE A 21 5.80 5.54 -7.47
N VAL A 22 5.37 4.40 -8.04
CA VAL A 22 4.50 4.41 -9.23
C VAL A 22 3.17 5.12 -8.94
N LYS A 23 2.56 4.88 -7.77
CA LYS A 23 1.32 5.60 -7.38
C LYS A 23 1.54 7.11 -7.24
N GLN A 24 2.69 7.53 -6.70
CA GLN A 24 3.05 8.94 -6.58
C GLN A 24 3.26 9.61 -7.95
N MET A 25 3.82 8.91 -8.93
CA MET A 25 3.96 9.46 -10.29
C MET A 25 2.61 9.83 -10.89
N LYS A 26 1.58 8.99 -10.69
CA LYS A 26 0.21 9.29 -11.10
C LYS A 26 -0.38 10.48 -10.33
N ILE A 27 -0.10 10.61 -9.04
CA ILE A 27 -0.59 11.74 -8.22
C ILE A 27 0.04 13.07 -8.64
N ILE A 28 1.33 13.08 -8.97
CA ILE A 28 2.10 14.31 -9.21
C ILE A 28 2.07 14.74 -10.68
N HIS A 29 2.09 13.79 -11.61
CA HIS A 29 2.26 14.05 -13.04
C HIS A 29 1.04 13.72 -13.90
N GLU A 30 -0.02 13.15 -13.31
CA GLU A 30 -1.32 12.96 -13.95
C GLU A 30 -2.40 13.63 -13.06
N ASP A 31 -3.69 13.39 -13.33
CA ASP A 31 -4.82 13.97 -12.58
C ASP A 31 -5.12 13.24 -11.25
N GLY A 32 -4.14 12.52 -10.70
CA GLY A 32 -4.33 11.69 -9.50
C GLY A 32 -5.31 10.53 -9.70
N TYR A 33 -5.97 10.12 -8.61
CA TYR A 33 -6.95 9.02 -8.64
C TYR A 33 -8.37 9.56 -8.59
N SER A 34 -9.19 9.15 -9.56
CA SER A 34 -10.62 9.43 -9.57
C SER A 34 -11.33 8.76 -8.38
N GLU A 35 -12.52 9.26 -8.03
CA GLU A 35 -13.34 8.67 -6.97
C GLU A 35 -13.65 7.18 -7.23
N LYS A 36 -13.85 6.81 -8.50
CA LYS A 36 -14.09 5.43 -8.91
C LYS A 36 -12.87 4.54 -8.67
N GLU A 37 -11.67 5.02 -9.00
CA GLU A 37 -10.43 4.30 -8.71
C GLU A 37 -10.19 4.18 -7.20
N CYS A 38 -10.39 5.25 -6.43
CA CYS A 38 -10.30 5.21 -4.97
C CYS A 38 -11.25 4.17 -4.36
N LYS A 39 -12.49 4.06 -4.88
CA LYS A 39 -13.44 3.02 -4.44
C LYS A 39 -12.96 1.60 -4.73
N GLN A 40 -12.18 1.37 -5.79
CA GLN A 40 -11.58 0.06 -6.06
C GLN A 40 -10.53 -0.33 -4.99
N TYR A 41 -9.82 0.64 -4.42
CA TYR A 41 -8.87 0.39 -3.33
C TYR A 41 -9.54 0.14 -1.97
N LYS A 42 -10.84 0.43 -1.81
CA LYS A 42 -11.56 0.26 -0.54
C LYS A 42 -11.44 -1.16 0.03
N VAL A 43 -11.56 -2.17 -0.82
CA VAL A 43 -11.43 -3.59 -0.42
C VAL A 43 -10.01 -3.90 0.06
N VAL A 44 -9.00 -3.33 -0.60
CA VAL A 44 -7.59 -3.48 -0.21
C VAL A 44 -7.35 -2.87 1.16
N VAL A 45 -7.86 -1.66 1.40
CA VAL A 45 -7.77 -0.98 2.71
C VAL A 45 -8.39 -1.84 3.81
N TYR A 46 -9.62 -2.32 3.61
CA TYR A 46 -10.30 -3.18 4.59
C TYR A 46 -9.53 -4.49 4.85
N SER A 47 -9.06 -5.13 3.78
CA SER A 47 -8.27 -6.35 3.89
C SER A 47 -6.98 -6.11 4.68
N ASN A 48 -6.25 -5.03 4.40
CA ASN A 48 -5.02 -4.70 5.13
C ASN A 48 -5.29 -4.38 6.60
N THR A 49 -6.35 -3.65 6.93
CA THR A 49 -6.72 -3.38 8.33
C THR A 49 -7.00 -4.68 9.09
N ILE A 50 -7.83 -5.56 8.53
CA ILE A 50 -8.19 -6.85 9.17
C ILE A 50 -6.97 -7.77 9.28
N GLN A 51 -6.16 -7.89 8.22
CA GLN A 51 -4.96 -8.72 8.25
C GLN A 51 -3.95 -8.21 9.28
N SER A 52 -3.79 -6.89 9.41
CA SER A 52 -2.87 -6.28 10.37
C SER A 52 -3.30 -6.56 11.81
N ILE A 53 -4.58 -6.38 12.16
CA ILE A 53 -5.04 -6.68 13.52
C ILE A 53 -4.97 -8.18 13.83
N ILE A 54 -5.25 -9.06 12.86
CA ILE A 54 -5.06 -10.51 13.03
C ILE A 54 -3.58 -10.83 13.28
N ALA A 55 -2.66 -10.20 12.56
CA ALA A 55 -1.22 -10.38 12.77
C ALA A 55 -0.80 -9.97 14.18
N ILE A 56 -1.31 -8.84 14.68
CA ILE A 56 -1.06 -8.36 16.05
C ILE A 56 -1.61 -9.35 17.09
N ILE A 57 -2.88 -9.76 16.98
CA ILE A 57 -3.50 -10.72 17.92
C ILE A 57 -2.74 -12.05 17.92
N ARG A 58 -2.34 -12.56 16.75
CA ARG A 58 -1.50 -13.77 16.65
C ARG A 58 -0.14 -13.58 17.32
N ALA A 59 0.47 -12.42 17.16
CA ALA A 59 1.74 -12.09 17.81
C ALA A 59 1.58 -12.03 19.33
N MET A 60 0.50 -11.45 19.85
CA MET A 60 0.19 -11.43 21.29
C MET A 60 0.15 -12.85 21.87
N GLY A 61 -0.53 -13.79 21.20
CA GLY A 61 -0.56 -15.19 21.63
C GLY A 61 0.81 -15.90 21.62
N ARG A 62 1.68 -15.55 20.65
CA ARG A 62 3.07 -16.06 20.57
C ARG A 62 3.98 -15.45 21.63
N LEU A 63 3.81 -14.16 21.88
CA LEU A 63 4.62 -13.37 22.82
C LEU A 63 4.09 -13.41 24.26
N LYS A 64 2.96 -14.09 24.50
CA LYS A 64 2.29 -14.19 25.81
C LYS A 64 1.94 -12.81 26.38
N ILE A 65 1.40 -11.94 25.53
CA ILE A 65 0.90 -10.63 25.90
C ILE A 65 -0.62 -10.72 26.03
N ASP A 66 -1.13 -10.48 27.23
CA ASP A 66 -2.57 -10.43 27.47
C ASP A 66 -3.16 -9.09 27.02
N PHE A 67 -4.48 -9.06 26.79
CA PHE A 67 -5.18 -7.80 26.53
C PHE A 67 -5.13 -6.90 27.76
N GLY A 68 -5.03 -5.58 27.55
CA GLY A 68 -5.28 -4.62 28.63
C GLY A 68 -6.72 -4.72 29.12
N GLU A 69 -6.93 -4.47 30.41
CA GLU A 69 -8.27 -4.47 31.02
C GLU A 69 -9.25 -3.54 30.27
N ALA A 70 -10.54 -3.87 30.37
CA ALA A 70 -11.64 -3.17 29.69
C ALA A 70 -11.96 -1.80 30.29
#